data_AF-M4V9B7-F1
#
_entry.id   AF-M4V9B7-F1
#
_cell.length_a   1.000
_cell.length_b   1.000
_cell.length_c   1.000
_cell.angle_alpha   90.00
_cell.angle_beta   90.00
_cell.angle_gamma   90.00
#
_symmetry.space_group_name_H-M   'P 1'
#
loop_
_entity.id
_entity.type
_entity.pdbx_description
1 polymer ?
#
loop_
_entity_poly.entity_id
_entity_poly.type
_entity_poly.pdbx_seq_one_letter_code
_entity_poly.pdbx_strand_id
1 'polypeptide(L)'
;MKSILMAAALLFSVSALAETAEFTVEGVHCAGCSKLITKKVCDDPSVKAFAESCEVKLVDTKKQIGAIHIVSKADSKVDLDTVKKQLKAAGEDYKITAETVK
;
A
#
# COMPACT_ATOMS: atom_id res chain seq x y z
N MET A 1 -19.71 44.43 34.98
CA MET A 1 -18.38 43.79 35.04
C MET A 1 -18.56 42.41 34.43
N LYS A 2 -18.42 42.25 33.11
CA LYS A 2 -17.19 42.16 32.30
C LYS A 2 -16.46 40.82 32.54
N SER A 3 -16.67 39.93 31.56
CA SER A 3 -15.87 38.73 31.25
C SER A 3 -15.97 37.63 32.32
N ILE A 4 -16.08 36.36 31.97
CA ILE A 4 -15.13 35.62 31.14
C ILE A 4 -15.89 34.50 30.42
N LEU A 5 -15.92 34.58 29.08
CA LEU A 5 -16.15 33.41 28.23
C LEU A 5 -15.00 32.43 28.48
N MET A 6 -15.28 31.26 29.04
CA MET A 6 -14.39 30.11 28.90
C MET A 6 -14.72 29.39 27.59
N ALA A 7 -13.98 29.74 26.55
CA ALA A 7 -13.94 28.99 25.30
C ALA A 7 -13.20 27.67 25.56
N ALA A 8 -13.95 26.58 25.73
CA ALA A 8 -13.40 25.23 25.70
C ALA A 8 -12.94 24.94 24.26
N ALA A 9 -11.63 25.09 24.02
CA ALA A 9 -10.99 24.67 22.79
C ALA A 9 -11.04 23.13 22.72
N LEU A 10 -12.00 22.62 21.96
CA LEU A 10 -12.05 21.23 21.52
C LEU A 10 -10.81 20.95 20.67
N LEU A 11 -9.81 20.29 21.25
CA LEU A 11 -8.72 19.67 20.52
C LEU A 11 -9.32 18.50 19.73
N PHE A 12 -9.71 18.76 18.48
CA PHE A 12 -9.99 17.71 17.51
C PHE A 12 -8.66 17.03 17.16
N SER A 13 -8.31 15.98 17.90
CA SER A 13 -7.28 15.04 17.49
C SER A 13 -7.78 14.30 16.25
N VAL A 14 -7.41 14.80 15.06
CA VAL A 14 -7.58 14.09 13.79
C VAL A 14 -6.59 12.93 13.82
N SER A 15 -7.05 11.75 14.22
CA SER A 15 -6.31 10.52 13.97
C SER A 15 -6.20 10.36 12.45
N ALA A 16 -5.01 10.49 11.88
CA ALA A 16 -4.81 10.14 10.48
C ALA A 16 -5.02 8.63 10.34
N LEU A 17 -6.11 8.25 9.69
CA LEU A 17 -6.38 6.85 9.36
C LEU A 17 -5.26 6.32 8.47
N ALA A 18 -4.86 5.06 8.70
CA ALA A 18 -3.88 4.37 7.87
C ALA A 18 -4.35 4.38 6.41
N GLU A 19 -3.52 4.93 5.53
CA GLU A 19 -3.75 4.94 4.08
C GLU A 19 -3.60 3.51 3.54
N THR A 20 -4.51 3.11 2.67
CA THR A 20 -4.51 1.80 2.02
C THR A 20 -4.29 1.96 0.53
N ALA A 21 -3.47 1.09 -0.06
CA ALA A 21 -3.25 1.05 -1.51
C ALA A 21 -3.49 -0.36 -2.06
N GLU A 22 -4.14 -0.42 -3.22
CA GLU A 22 -4.37 -1.65 -3.95
C GLU A 22 -3.87 -1.50 -5.39
N PHE A 23 -3.00 -2.42 -5.81
CA PHE A 23 -2.43 -2.47 -7.15
C PHE A 23 -2.88 -3.74 -7.84
N THR A 24 -3.53 -3.61 -8.99
CA THR A 24 -3.78 -4.75 -9.89
C THR A 24 -2.56 -4.94 -10.79
N VAL A 25 -2.03 -6.16 -10.83
CA VAL A 25 -0.78 -6.48 -11.52
C VAL A 25 -1.01 -7.62 -12.50
N GLU A 26 -0.73 -7.38 -13.78
CA GLU A 26 -0.62 -8.40 -14.82
C GLU A 26 0.73 -9.13 -14.73
N GLY A 27 0.77 -10.38 -15.21
CA GLY A 27 1.94 -11.27 -15.18
C GLY A 27 1.99 -12.21 -13.97
N VAL A 28 1.09 -12.03 -12.99
CA VAL A 28 1.04 -12.87 -11.78
C VAL A 28 0.07 -14.04 -11.98
N HIS A 29 0.57 -15.12 -12.57
CA HIS A 29 -0.25 -16.30 -12.91
C HIS A 29 0.04 -17.54 -12.05
N CYS A 30 1.03 -17.46 -11.16
CA CYS A 30 1.55 -18.61 -10.45
C CYS A 30 1.89 -18.29 -8.99
N ALA A 31 1.88 -19.31 -8.11
CA ALA A 31 2.25 -19.14 -6.72
C ALA A 31 3.71 -18.67 -6.54
N GLY A 32 4.62 -19.10 -7.43
CA GLY A 32 6.00 -18.62 -7.46
C GLY A 32 6.11 -17.12 -7.78
N CYS A 33 5.25 -16.64 -8.67
CA CYS A 33 5.17 -15.25 -9.11
C CYS A 33 4.71 -14.37 -7.94
N SER A 34 3.65 -14.78 -7.25
CA SER A 34 3.19 -14.13 -6.02
C SER A 34 4.27 -14.10 -4.94
N LYS A 35 4.94 -15.24 -4.67
CA LYS A 35 6.05 -15.30 -3.68
C LYS A 35 7.23 -14.40 -4.06
N LEU A 36 7.57 -14.32 -5.35
CA LEU A 36 8.64 -13.46 -5.83
C LEU A 36 8.31 -11.99 -5.59
N ILE A 37 7.10 -11.57 -5.94
CA ILE A 37 6.61 -10.20 -5.69
C ILE A 37 6.56 -9.93 -4.18
N THR A 38 6.04 -10.84 -3.36
CA THR A 38 6.08 -10.69 -1.90
C THR A 38 7.50 -10.45 -1.41
N LYS A 39 8.46 -11.26 -1.86
CA LYS A 39 9.87 -11.13 -1.44
C LYS A 39 10.53 -9.83 -1.92
N LYS A 40 10.17 -9.35 -3.11
CA LYS A 40 10.82 -8.19 -3.75
C LYS A 40 10.15 -6.86 -3.44
N VAL A 41 8.85 -6.89 -3.14
CA VAL A 41 8.04 -5.71 -2.85
C VAL A 41 7.74 -5.67 -1.37
N CYS A 42 6.95 -6.61 -0.84
CA CYS A 42 6.51 -6.58 0.55
C CYS A 42 7.64 -6.74 1.56
N ASP A 43 8.65 -7.55 1.23
CA ASP A 43 9.79 -7.79 2.11
C ASP A 43 10.91 -6.76 1.99
N ASP A 44 10.83 -5.87 0.99
CA ASP A 44 11.84 -4.84 0.77
C ASP A 44 11.83 -3.82 1.93
N PRO A 45 13.02 -3.45 2.46
CA PRO A 45 13.10 -2.51 3.58
C PRO A 45 12.46 -1.14 3.29
N SER A 46 12.51 -0.66 2.05
CA SER A 46 11.92 0.64 1.68
C SER A 46 10.39 0.59 1.69
N VAL A 47 9.79 -0.56 1.38
CA VAL A 47 8.33 -0.76 1.51
C VAL A 47 7.94 -0.96 2.99
N LYS A 48 8.69 -1.77 3.75
CA LYS A 48 8.46 -1.96 5.20
C LYS A 48 8.64 -0.68 6.03
N ALA A 49 9.33 0.33 5.51
CA ALA A 49 9.47 1.62 6.16
C ALA A 49 8.10 2.27 6.40
N PHE A 50 7.19 2.22 5.42
CA PHE A 50 5.86 2.83 5.50
C PHE A 50 4.72 1.81 5.62
N ALA A 51 4.90 0.56 5.19
CA ALA A 51 3.87 -0.47 5.25
C ALA A 51 3.75 -1.08 6.65
N GLU A 52 2.53 -1.09 7.19
CA GLU A 52 2.14 -1.91 8.33
C GLU A 52 1.86 -3.35 7.89
N SER A 53 1.16 -3.50 6.75
CA SER A 53 0.95 -4.81 6.11
C SER A 53 1.08 -4.71 4.59
N CYS A 54 1.50 -5.82 3.98
CA CYS A 54 1.62 -5.97 2.52
C CYS A 54 1.30 -7.41 2.14
N GLU A 55 0.28 -7.60 1.30
CA GLU A 55 -0.18 -8.91 0.85
C GLU A 55 -0.20 -8.97 -0.68
N VAL A 56 0.19 -10.12 -1.23
CA VAL A 56 0.11 -10.38 -2.68
C VAL A 56 -0.84 -11.56 -2.90
N LYS A 57 -1.87 -11.38 -3.72
CA LYS A 57 -2.88 -12.39 -4.02
C LYS A 57 -2.93 -12.68 -5.52
N LEU A 58 -3.22 -13.93 -5.86
CA LEU A 58 -3.62 -14.31 -7.22
C LEU A 58 -5.11 -14.02 -7.36
N VAL A 59 -5.50 -13.21 -8.34
CA VAL A 59 -6.89 -12.78 -8.55
C VAL A 59 -7.52 -13.58 -9.68
N ASP A 60 -6.87 -13.63 -10.85
CA ASP A 60 -7.32 -14.41 -12.00
C ASP A 60 -6.11 -15.03 -12.70
N THR A 61 -5.84 -16.30 -12.41
CA THR A 61 -4.67 -17.01 -12.98
C THR A 61 -4.79 -17.24 -14.48
N LYS A 62 -6.00 -17.30 -15.05
CA LYS A 62 -6.21 -17.46 -16.50
C LYS A 62 -5.85 -16.20 -17.26
N LYS A 63 -6.13 -15.04 -16.66
CA LYS A 63 -5.75 -13.72 -17.19
C LYS A 63 -4.41 -13.23 -16.68
N GLN A 64 -3.73 -14.03 -15.87
CA GLN A 64 -2.44 -13.69 -15.25
C GLN A 64 -2.50 -12.44 -14.37
N ILE A 65 -3.58 -12.25 -13.63
CA ILE A 65 -3.82 -11.09 -12.77
C ILE A 65 -3.59 -11.45 -11.31
N GLY A 66 -2.78 -10.64 -10.63
CA GLY A 66 -2.65 -10.59 -9.17
C GLY A 66 -3.00 -9.22 -8.62
N ALA A 67 -3.02 -9.12 -7.29
CA ALA A 67 -3.20 -7.87 -6.57
C ALA A 67 -2.16 -7.74 -5.46
N ILE A 68 -1.67 -6.51 -5.25
CA ILE A 68 -0.85 -6.13 -4.10
C ILE A 68 -1.70 -5.21 -3.24
N HIS A 69 -1.93 -5.62 -2.00
CA HIS A 69 -2.67 -4.83 -1.01
C HIS A 69 -1.69 -4.36 0.06
N ILE A 70 -1.63 -3.04 0.29
CA ILE A 70 -0.74 -2.41 1.27
C ILE A 70 -1.58 -1.58 2.22
N VAL A 71 -1.33 -1.75 3.51
CA VAL A 71 -1.82 -0.84 4.55
C VAL A 71 -0.61 -0.12 5.11
N SER A 72 -0.62 1.20 5.09
CA SER A 72 0.43 2.03 5.67
C SER A 72 0.35 2.04 7.20
N LYS A 73 1.46 2.39 7.85
CA LYS A 73 1.48 2.69 9.28
C LYS A 73 0.69 3.98 9.55
N ALA A 74 0.22 4.14 10.79
CA ALA A 74 -0.36 5.40 11.24
C ALA A 74 0.54 6.59 10.88
N ASP A 75 -0.07 7.67 10.38
CA ASP A 75 0.60 8.91 9.96
C ASP A 75 1.63 8.75 8.81
N SER A 76 1.67 7.61 8.13
CA SER A 76 2.48 7.38 6.93
C SER A 76 1.61 7.32 5.68
N LYS A 77 2.22 7.59 4.52
CA LYS A 77 1.58 7.43 3.21
C LYS A 77 2.23 6.28 2.45
N VAL A 78 1.48 5.66 1.56
CA VAL A 78 2.02 4.66 0.65
C VAL A 78 2.89 5.37 -0.39
N ASP A 79 4.18 5.01 -0.44
CA ASP A 79 5.08 5.47 -1.50
C ASP A 79 4.90 4.59 -2.75
N LEU A 80 4.02 5.05 -3.64
CA LEU A 80 3.63 4.38 -4.87
C LEU A 80 4.83 4.20 -5.83
N ASP A 81 5.76 5.15 -5.85
CA ASP A 81 6.94 5.09 -6.71
C ASP A 81 7.92 4.01 -6.24
N THR A 82 8.11 3.90 -4.92
CA THR A 82 8.88 2.80 -4.33
C THR A 82 8.24 1.45 -4.67
N VAL A 83 6.92 1.30 -4.52
CA VAL A 83 6.23 0.04 -4.88
C VAL A 83 6.42 -0.30 -6.37
N LYS A 84 6.21 0.68 -7.27
CA LYS A 84 6.41 0.52 -8.73
C LYS A 84 7.84 0.12 -9.08
N LYS A 85 8.82 0.76 -8.45
CA LYS A 85 10.25 0.46 -8.64
C LYS A 85 10.58 -0.96 -8.20
N GLN A 86 10.09 -1.38 -7.03
CA GLN A 86 10.36 -2.73 -6.52
C GLN A 86 9.63 -3.80 -7.33
N LEU A 87 8.43 -3.51 -7.83
CA LEU A 87 7.72 -4.43 -8.72
C LEU A 87 8.49 -4.65 -10.02
N LYS A 88 9.03 -3.59 -10.64
CA LYS A 88 9.93 -3.73 -11.81
C LYS A 88 11.19 -4.53 -11.48
N ALA A 89 11.75 -4.35 -10.28
CA ALA A 89 12.89 -5.13 -9.82
C ALA A 89 12.56 -6.61 -9.53
N ALA A 90 11.27 -6.95 -9.39
CA ALA A 90 10.81 -8.34 -9.29
C ALA A 90 10.77 -9.02 -10.67
N GLY A 91 10.57 -8.27 -11.75
CA GLY A 91 10.58 -8.76 -13.13
C GLY A 91 9.99 -7.74 -14.11
N GLU A 92 10.47 -7.74 -15.35
CA GLU A 92 9.97 -6.82 -16.40
C GLU A 92 8.58 -7.20 -16.92
N ASP A 93 8.15 -8.46 -16.69
CA ASP A 93 6.84 -8.98 -17.11
C ASP A 93 5.67 -8.52 -16.22
N TYR A 94 5.95 -7.85 -15.09
CA TYR A 94 4.92 -7.36 -14.17
C TYR A 94 4.47 -5.96 -14.52
N LYS A 95 3.18 -5.80 -14.80
CA LYS A 95 2.59 -4.53 -15.21
C LYS A 95 1.42 -4.14 -14.33
N ILE A 96 1.48 -2.95 -13.74
CA ILE A 96 0.34 -2.38 -13.01
C ILE A 96 -0.71 -1.93 -14.02
N THR A 97 -1.94 -2.40 -13.86
CA THR A 97 -3.09 -2.06 -14.71
C THR A 97 -4.15 -1.24 -14.01
N ALA A 98 -4.18 -1.28 -12.67
CA ALA A 98 -5.00 -0.40 -11.86
C ALA A 98 -4.31 -0.12 -10.53
N GLU A 99 -4.60 1.04 -9.96
CA GLU A 99 -4.08 1.50 -8.68
C GLU A 99 -5.20 2.27 -7.98
N THR A 100 -5.42 2.01 -6.70
CA THR A 100 -6.40 2.72 -5.88
C THR A 100 -5.78 3.01 -4.52
N VAL A 101 -5.90 4.24 -4.05
CA VAL A 101 -5.44 4.69 -2.74
C VAL A 101 -6.63 5.25 -1.97
N LYS A 102 -6.78 4.88 -0.70
CA LYS A 102 -7.88 5.31 0.18
C LYS A 102 -7.38 5.66 1.56
#